data_AF-A0A7S7TV97-F1
#
_entry.id   AF-A0A7S7TV97-F1
#
_cell.length_a   1.000
_cell.length_b   1.000
_cell.length_c   1.000
_cell.angle_alpha   90.00
_cell.angle_beta   90.00
_cell.angle_gamma   90.00
#
_symmetry.space_group_name_H-M   'P 1'
#
loop_
_entity.id
_entity.type
_entity.pdbx_description
1 polymer ?
#
loop_
_entity_poly.entity_id
_entity_poly.type
_entity_poly.pdbx_seq_one_letter_code
_entity_poly.pdbx_strand_id
1 'polypeptide(L)'
;MAKTITQIRSLARSHTMSALNALVGVMRSTSATPAARVSAANAILDRGWGKAPQAIENGDGALELVHRIERVIVAPEEVEGEDA
;
A
#
# COMPACT_ATOMS: atom_id res chain seq x y z
N MET A 1 0.98 -30.02 -9.80
CA MET A 1 0.27 -29.25 -8.75
C MET A 1 0.18 -27.79 -9.18
N ALA A 2 -0.99 -27.17 -9.07
CA ALA A 2 -1.15 -25.73 -9.33
C ALA A 2 -0.57 -24.91 -8.16
N LYS A 3 0.02 -23.74 -8.47
CA LYS A 3 0.53 -22.82 -7.44
C LYS A 3 -0.64 -22.19 -6.68
N THR A 4 -0.51 -22.04 -5.37
CA THR A 4 -1.51 -21.35 -4.54
C THR A 4 -1.47 -19.84 -4.80
N ILE A 5 -2.56 -19.14 -4.49
CA ILE A 5 -2.65 -17.67 -4.60
C ILE A 5 -1.52 -16.98 -3.81
N THR A 6 -1.19 -17.50 -2.62
CA THR A 6 -0.11 -16.98 -1.79
C THR A 6 1.26 -17.11 -2.46
N GLN A 7 1.52 -18.25 -3.09
CA GLN A 7 2.77 -18.48 -3.83
C GLN A 7 2.89 -17.54 -5.05
N ILE A 8 1.80 -17.35 -5.79
CA ILE A 8 1.77 -16.41 -6.93
C ILE A 8 2.06 -14.98 -6.46
N ARG A 9 1.44 -14.55 -5.36
CA ARG A 9 1.64 -13.21 -4.82
C ARG A 9 3.06 -13.01 -4.28
N SER A 10 3.66 -14.04 -3.69
CA SER A 10 5.06 -14.01 -3.25
C SER A 10 6.01 -13.87 -4.44
N LEU A 11 5.78 -14.66 -5.50
CA LEU A 11 6.57 -14.59 -6.72
C LEU A 11 6.47 -13.21 -7.38
N ALA A 12 5.26 -12.64 -7.48
CA ALA A 12 5.08 -11.29 -8.01
C ALA A 12 5.87 -10.22 -7.23
N ARG A 13 5.89 -10.29 -5.89
CA ARG A 13 6.67 -9.35 -5.06
C ARG A 13 8.17 -9.47 -5.28
N SER A 14 8.68 -10.66 -5.57
CA SER A 14 10.11 -10.83 -5.87
C SER A 14 10.57 -10.08 -7.12
N HIS A 15 9.65 -9.75 -8.04
CA HIS A 15 9.95 -8.98 -9.24
C HIS A 15 9.91 -7.45 -9.04
N THR A 16 9.67 -6.96 -7.81
CA THR A 16 9.50 -5.52 -7.55
C THR A 16 10.67 -4.69 -8.09
N MET A 17 11.91 -5.13 -7.87
CA MET A 17 13.10 -4.39 -8.34
C MET A 17 13.18 -4.35 -9.88
N SER A 18 12.94 -5.48 -10.55
CA SER A 18 12.92 -5.55 -12.01
C SER A 18 11.81 -4.70 -12.61
N ALA A 19 10.61 -4.72 -12.00
CA ALA A 19 9.49 -3.89 -12.42
C ALA A 19 9.79 -2.39 -12.26
N LEU A 20 10.43 -2.00 -11.15
CA LEU A 20 10.83 -0.61 -10.92
C LEU A 20 11.86 -0.16 -11.97
N ASN A 21 12.86 -0.98 -12.26
CA ASN A 21 13.85 -0.69 -13.31
C ASN A 21 13.19 -0.54 -14.69
N ALA A 22 12.19 -1.36 -15.01
CA ALA A 22 11.43 -1.22 -16.26
C ALA A 22 10.68 0.12 -16.33
N LEU A 23 10.01 0.53 -15.24
CA LEU A 23 9.35 1.84 -15.17
C LEU A 23 10.35 3.00 -15.36
N VAL A 24 11.50 2.94 -14.70
CA VAL A 24 12.58 3.94 -14.87
C VAL A 24 13.07 3.96 -16.32
N GLY A 25 13.22 2.79 -16.95
CA GLY A 25 13.59 2.67 -18.36
C GLY A 25 12.59 3.36 -19.28
N VAL A 26 11.28 3.09 -19.12
CA VAL A 26 10.22 3.75 -19.89
C VAL A 26 10.23 5.26 -19.68
N MET A 27 10.32 5.71 -18.43
CA MET A 27 10.33 7.13 -18.07
C MET A 27 11.47 7.92 -18.76
N ARG A 28 12.64 7.27 -18.91
CA ARG A 28 13.85 7.85 -19.51
C ARG A 28 13.95 7.65 -21.03
N SER A 29 13.13 6.79 -21.62
CA SER A 29 13.22 6.46 -23.04
C SER A 29 12.68 7.59 -23.92
N THR A 30 13.47 8.05 -24.89
CA THR A 30 13.07 9.05 -25.89
C THR A 30 12.15 8.48 -26.98
N SER A 31 12.12 7.15 -27.13
CA SER A 31 11.22 6.46 -28.08
C SER A 31 9.86 6.10 -27.49
N ALA A 32 9.69 6.21 -26.17
CA ALA A 32 8.41 6.01 -25.52
C ALA A 32 7.49 7.22 -25.74
N THR A 33 6.18 6.99 -25.84
CA THR A 33 5.21 8.07 -25.97
C THR A 33 5.25 8.98 -24.72
N PRO A 34 4.94 10.29 -24.85
CA PRO A 34 4.88 11.18 -23.71
C PRO A 34 3.97 10.66 -22.58
N ALA A 35 2.81 10.10 -22.94
CA ALA A 35 1.88 9.50 -21.98
C ALA A 35 2.47 8.30 -21.23
N ALA A 36 3.20 7.41 -21.91
CA ALA A 36 3.85 6.27 -21.27
C ALA A 36 4.91 6.71 -20.26
N ARG A 37 5.68 7.75 -20.59
CA ARG A 37 6.67 8.34 -19.67
C ARG A 37 6.03 8.95 -18.43
N VAL A 38 4.95 9.72 -18.59
CA VAL A 38 4.19 10.31 -17.48
C VAL A 38 3.57 9.22 -16.61
N SER A 39 2.98 8.19 -17.21
CA SER A 39 2.42 7.05 -16.49
C SER A 39 3.48 6.32 -15.65
N ALA A 40 4.66 6.07 -16.22
CA ALA A 40 5.78 5.46 -15.51
C ALA A 40 6.28 6.32 -14.34
N ALA A 41 6.38 7.64 -14.53
CA ALA A 41 6.78 8.58 -13.49
C ALA A 41 5.77 8.59 -12.32
N ASN A 42 4.48 8.72 -12.62
CA ASN A 42 3.42 8.70 -11.60
C ASN A 42 3.42 7.36 -10.84
N ALA A 43 3.60 6.24 -11.54
CA ALA A 43 3.68 4.92 -10.90
C ALA A 43 4.84 4.79 -9.90
N ILE A 44 5.97 5.46 -10.15
CA ILE A 44 7.11 5.50 -9.23
C ILE A 44 6.79 6.41 -8.04
N LEU A 45 6.29 7.62 -8.29
CA LEU A 45 5.97 8.61 -7.24
C LEU A 45 4.88 8.10 -6.29
N ASP A 46 3.80 7.53 -6.82
CA ASP A 46 2.70 6.95 -6.04
C ASP A 46 3.19 5.84 -5.07
N ARG A 47 4.26 5.14 -5.42
CA ARG A 47 4.86 4.10 -4.57
C ARG A 47 5.81 4.66 -3.52
N GLY A 48 6.55 5.73 -3.85
CA GLY A 48 7.50 6.36 -2.93
C GLY A 48 6.85 7.30 -1.92
N TRP A 49 5.79 7.99 -2.33
CA TRP A 49 5.15 9.06 -1.57
C TRP A 49 3.68 8.80 -1.25
N GLY A 50 3.11 7.73 -1.79
CA GLY A 50 1.67 7.49 -1.75
C GLY A 50 0.92 8.30 -2.79
N LYS A 51 -0.38 8.05 -2.90
CA LYS A 51 -1.28 8.83 -3.76
C LYS A 51 -1.73 10.10 -3.05
N ALA A 52 -2.06 11.12 -3.85
CA ALA A 52 -2.70 12.32 -3.34
C ALA A 52 -3.95 11.95 -2.52
N PRO A 53 -4.15 12.56 -1.33
CA PRO A 53 -5.36 12.37 -0.55
C PRO A 53 -6.60 12.60 -1.42
N GLN A 54 -7.51 11.64 -1.45
CA GLN A 54 -8.78 11.83 -2.14
C GLN A 54 -9.62 12.78 -1.29
N ALA A 55 -10.05 13.88 -1.88
CA ALA A 55 -11.06 14.72 -1.26
C ALA A 55 -12.33 13.87 -1.12
N ILE A 56 -12.79 13.66 0.12
CA ILE A 56 -14.09 13.06 0.36
C ILE A 56 -15.10 14.17 0.09
N GLU A 57 -15.79 14.08 -1.04
CA GLU A 57 -16.92 14.95 -1.34
C GLU A 57 -18.12 14.42 -0.53
N ASN A 58 -18.57 15.20 0.45
CA ASN A 58 -19.80 14.87 1.17
C ASN A 58 -20.96 15.08 0.18
N GLY A 59 -21.57 14.00 -0.28
CA GLY A 59 -23.00 14.11 -0.64
C GLY A 59 -23.77 14.57 0.61
N ASP A 60 -24.92 15.23 0.46
CA ASP A 60 -25.68 15.97 1.48
C ASP A 60 -26.01 15.26 2.83
N GLY A 61 -25.49 14.06 3.09
CA GLY A 61 -25.56 13.36 4.38
C GLY A 61 -24.29 13.55 5.21
N ALA A 62 -24.48 13.76 6.52
CA ALA A 62 -23.40 13.74 7.50
C ALA A 62 -22.64 12.41 7.47
N LEU A 63 -21.32 12.46 7.61
CA LEU A 63 -20.47 11.27 7.70
C LEU A 63 -20.93 10.40 8.89
N GLU A 64 -21.43 9.20 8.61
CA GLU A 64 -21.67 8.20 9.63
C GLU A 64 -20.32 7.59 10.01
N LEU A 65 -19.88 7.79 11.26
CA LEU A 65 -18.63 7.21 11.76
C LEU A 65 -18.78 5.68 11.82
N VAL A 66 -18.41 4.98 10.74
CA VAL A 66 -18.60 3.52 10.65
C VAL A 66 -17.70 2.80 11.67
N HIS A 67 -16.47 3.27 11.89
CA HIS A 67 -15.54 2.64 12.82
C HIS A 67 -14.66 3.66 13.55
N ARG A 68 -14.59 3.53 14.89
CA ARG A 68 -13.64 4.23 15.76
C ARG A 68 -12.63 3.22 16.27
N ILE A 69 -11.35 3.44 15.99
CA ILE A 69 -10.25 2.63 16.54
C ILE A 69 -9.54 3.44 17.61
N GLU A 70 -9.67 3.03 18.87
CA GLU A 70 -8.96 3.59 20.02
C GLU A 70 -7.85 2.63 20.46
N ARG A 71 -6.64 3.15 20.63
CA ARG A 71 -5.52 2.39 21.21
C ARG A 71 -5.38 2.81 22.66
N VAL A 72 -5.83 1.96 23.58
CA VAL A 72 -5.68 2.17 25.03
C VAL A 72 -4.50 1.33 25.51
N ILE A 73 -3.52 1.98 26.12
CA ILE A 73 -2.40 1.28 26.78
C ILE A 73 -2.90 0.85 28.16
N VAL A 74 -2.94 -0.45 28.42
CA VAL A 74 -3.36 -1.02 29.71
C VAL A 74 -2.13 -1.59 30.41
N ALA A 75 -1.98 -1.32 31.70
CA ALA A 75 -1.02 -2.03 32.53
C ALA A 75 -1.48 -3.49 32.68
N PRO A 76 -0.58 -4.48 32.61
CA PRO A 76 -0.95 -5.88 32.83
C PRO A 76 -1.45 -6.06 34.27
N GLU A 77 -2.46 -6.91 34.47
CA GLU A 77 -2.87 -7.33 35.82
C GLU A 77 -1.72 -8.11 36.48
N GLU A 78 -1.37 -7.72 37.71
CA GLU A 78 -0.45 -8.49 38.53
C GLU A 78 -1.15 -9.81 38.89
N VAL A 79 -0.69 -10.89 38.29
CA VAL A 79 -1.10 -12.23 38.68
C VAL A 79 -0.40 -12.51 40.01
N GLU A 80 -1.12 -12.34 41.13
CA GLU A 80 -0.64 -12.84 42.42
C GLU A 80 -0.41 -14.34 42.25
N GLY A 81 0.86 -14.74 42.34
CA GLY A 81 1.24 -16.14 42.26
C GLY A 81 0.50 -16.90 43.35
N GLU A 82 -0.20 -17.97 42.95
CA GLU A 82 -0.65 -19.00 43.88
C GLU A 82 0.60 -19.65 44.51
N ASP A 83 1.03 -19.08 45.64
CA ASP A 83 1.90 -19.76 46.59
C ASP A 83 1.05 -20.81 47.33
N ALA A 84 1.16 -22.08 46.92
CA ALA A 84 1.21 -23.30 47.77
C ALA A 84 0.93 -24.59 46.98
#